data_AF-A0A7V9K471-F1
#
_entry.id   AF-A0A7V9K471-F1
#
_cell.length_a   1.000
_cell.length_b   1.000
_cell.length_c   1.000
_cell.angle_alpha   90.00
_cell.angle_beta   90.00
_cell.angle_gamma   90.00
#
_symmetry.space_group_name_H-M   'P 1'
#
loop_
_entity.id
_entity.type
_entity.pdbx_description
1 polymer ?
#
loop_
_entity_poly.entity_id
_entity_poly.type
_entity_poly.pdbx_seq_one_letter_code
_entity_poly.pdbx_strand_id
1 'polypeptide(L)'
;MDELAPLRPDKITIWPVESGDFGVDVRWGGSVGNTRANQVRTSLEAAGYAAKLRQDFGDGWIVRLGPMPGAEVGKILETFLL
;
A
#
# COMPACT_ATOMS: atom_id res chain seq x y z
N MET A 1 18.17 5.59 16.62
CA MET A 1 18.39 4.95 15.31
C MET A 1 17.30 3.90 15.22
N ASP A 2 16.10 4.30 14.81
CA ASP A 2 15.05 3.33 14.54
C ASP A 2 15.40 2.72 13.18
N GLU A 3 15.97 1.52 13.25
CA GLU A 3 15.99 0.57 12.15
C GLU A 3 14.58 0.57 11.56
N LEU A 4 14.45 0.96 10.29
CA LEU A 4 13.18 0.99 9.57
C LEU A 4 12.56 -0.41 9.70
N ALA A 5 11.69 -0.59 10.69
CA ALA A 5 10.94 -1.82 10.84
C ALA A 5 10.34 -2.11 9.45
N PRO A 6 10.52 -3.32 8.89
CA PRO A 6 10.24 -3.55 7.49
C PRO A 6 8.84 -3.06 7.18
N LEU A 7 8.73 -2.13 6.21
CA LEU A 7 7.45 -1.63 5.69
C LEU A 7 6.65 -2.74 5.00
N ARG A 8 7.18 -3.97 5.00
CA ARG A 8 6.53 -5.18 4.52
C ARG A 8 5.10 -5.25 5.07
N PRO A 9 4.10 -5.33 4.19
CA PRO A 9 2.72 -5.47 4.59
C PRO A 9 2.39 -6.88 5.05
N ASP A 10 1.35 -7.01 5.87
CA ASP A 10 0.85 -8.32 6.30
C ASP A 10 0.05 -8.99 5.18
N LYS A 11 -0.58 -8.18 4.32
CA LYS A 11 -1.38 -8.66 3.19
C LYS A 11 -1.37 -7.66 2.05
N ILE A 12 -1.23 -8.17 0.84
CA ILE A 12 -1.44 -7.43 -0.41
C ILE A 12 -2.60 -8.10 -1.13
N THR A 13 -3.59 -7.30 -1.54
CA THR A 13 -4.69 -7.76 -2.38
C THR A 13 -4.65 -6.98 -3.68
N ILE A 14 -4.61 -7.69 -4.80
CA ILE A 14 -4.63 -7.12 -6.14
C ILE A 14 -5.87 -7.65 -6.83
N TRP A 15 -6.67 -6.78 -7.43
CA TRP A 15 -7.84 -7.19 -8.20
C TRP A 15 -7.91 -6.44 -9.53
N PRO A 16 -8.38 -7.10 -10.59
CA PRO A 16 -8.60 -6.42 -11.86
C PRO A 16 -9.74 -5.40 -11.71
N VAL A 17 -9.62 -4.30 -12.45
CA VAL A 17 -10.70 -3.34 -12.67
C VAL A 17 -11.14 -3.49 -14.14
N GLU A 18 -10.99 -2.46 -14.97
CA GLU A 18 -11.31 -2.49 -16.40
C GLU A 18 -10.05 -2.21 -17.23
N SER A 19 -10.05 -2.61 -18.50
CA SER A 19 -9.02 -2.24 -19.49
C SER A 19 -7.56 -2.59 -19.12
N GLY A 20 -7.36 -3.62 -18.28
CA GLY A 20 -6.01 -4.03 -17.86
C GLY A 20 -5.45 -3.25 -16.67
N ASP A 21 -6.27 -2.41 -16.04
CA ASP A 21 -5.94 -1.73 -14.79
C ASP A 21 -6.28 -2.58 -13.58
N PHE A 22 -5.59 -2.29 -12.48
CA PHE A 22 -5.68 -3.00 -11.22
C PHE A 22 -5.85 -2.03 -10.05
N GLY A 23 -6.66 -2.45 -9.08
CA GLY A 23 -6.66 -1.89 -7.75
C GLY A 23 -5.72 -2.70 -6.85
N VAL A 24 -5.06 -2.02 -5.92
CA VAL A 24 -4.18 -2.67 -4.94
C VAL A 24 -4.55 -2.17 -3.54
N ASP A 25 -4.80 -3.09 -2.62
CA ASP A 25 -4.88 -2.81 -1.19
C ASP A 25 -3.70 -3.44 -0.49
N VAL A 26 -3.03 -2.62 0.32
CA VAL A 26 -1.89 -3.02 1.12
C VAL A 26 -2.24 -2.82 2.58
N ARG A 27 -2.19 -3.88 3.39
CA ARG A 27 -2.68 -3.91 4.77
C ARG A 27 -1.57 -4.12 5.79
N TRP A 28 -1.64 -3.36 6.87
CA TRP A 28 -0.87 -3.57 8.11
C TRP A 28 -1.82 -3.60 9.31
N GLY A 29 -1.70 -4.62 10.15
CA GLY A 29 -2.41 -4.75 11.42
C GLY A 29 -1.56 -4.34 12.62
N GLY A 30 -2.12 -4.56 13.81
CA GLY A 30 -1.46 -4.30 15.08
C GLY A 30 -1.31 -2.82 15.42
N SER A 31 -0.75 -2.57 16.60
CA SER A 31 -0.65 -1.24 17.22
C SER A 31 0.14 -0.21 16.41
N VAL A 32 1.04 -0.65 15.53
CA VAL A 32 1.86 0.22 14.66
C VAL A 32 1.38 0.26 13.20
N GLY A 33 0.28 -0.43 12.87
CA GLY A 33 -0.23 -0.55 11.50
C GLY A 33 -0.57 0.80 10.88
N ASN A 34 -1.15 1.72 11.67
CA ASN A 34 -1.45 3.08 11.21
C ASN A 34 -0.19 3.85 10.78
N THR A 35 0.86 3.80 11.59
CA THR A 35 2.12 4.52 11.34
C THR A 35 2.78 4.01 10.07
N ARG A 36 2.87 2.68 9.91
CA ARG A 36 3.44 2.04 8.71
C ARG A 36 2.64 2.40 7.45
N ALA A 37 1.32 2.29 7.53
CA ALA A 37 0.43 2.62 6.42
C ALA A 37 0.53 4.11 6.02
N ASN A 38 0.63 5.03 7.00
CA ASN A 38 0.86 6.46 6.73
C ASN A 38 2.21 6.70 6.06
N GLN A 39 3.30 6.07 6.54
CA GLN A 39 4.63 6.22 5.96
C GLN A 39 4.64 5.77 4.50
N VAL A 40 4.05 4.61 4.20
CA VAL A 40 3.95 4.10 2.82
C VAL A 40 3.07 5.01 1.96
N ARG A 41 1.92 5.47 2.47
CA ARG A 41 1.06 6.43 1.74
C ARG A 41 1.87 7.66 1.34
N THR A 42 2.58 8.26 2.28
CA THR A 42 3.36 9.48 2.01
C THR A 42 4.49 9.26 1.00
N SER A 43 5.19 8.12 1.06
CA SER A 43 6.20 7.78 0.05
C SER A 43 5.60 7.59 -1.35
N LEU A 44 4.42 6.97 -1.43
CA LEU A 44 3.70 6.77 -2.70
C LEU A 44 3.19 8.08 -3.28
N GLU A 45 2.61 8.95 -2.44
CA GLU A 45 2.16 10.29 -2.84
C GLU A 45 3.35 11.15 -3.31
N ALA A 46 4.49 11.08 -2.63
CA ALA A 46 5.71 11.79 -3.03
C ALA A 46 6.27 11.29 -4.38
N ALA A 47 6.03 10.03 -4.73
CA ALA A 47 6.37 9.46 -6.04
C ALA A 47 5.29 9.70 -7.11
N GLY A 48 4.21 10.43 -6.80
CA GLY A 48 3.15 10.80 -7.73
C GLY A 48 2.01 9.78 -7.84
N TYR A 49 1.98 8.75 -6.98
CA TYR A 49 0.90 7.77 -6.97
C TYR A 49 -0.27 8.24 -6.12
N ALA A 50 -1.49 8.08 -6.63
CA ALA A 50 -2.70 8.30 -5.85
C ALA A 50 -2.87 7.17 -4.81
N ALA A 51 -2.71 7.50 -3.53
CA ALA A 51 -2.82 6.57 -2.41
C ALA A 51 -3.88 7.04 -1.40
N LYS A 52 -4.78 6.15 -0.99
CA LYS A 52 -5.84 6.46 0.00
C LYS A 52 -5.67 5.58 1.22
N LEU A 53 -5.44 6.20 2.37
CA LEU A 53 -5.43 5.48 3.65
C LEU A 53 -6.85 5.25 4.14
N ARG A 54 -7.13 4.04 4.64
CA ARG A 54 -8.41 3.64 5.23
C ARG A 54 -8.16 2.76 6.45
N GLN A 55 -9.02 2.89 7.45
CA GLN A 55 -9.08 1.91 8.53
C GLN A 55 -9.90 0.70 8.04
N ASP A 56 -9.34 -0.49 8.22
CA ASP A 56 -10.02 -1.76 7.97
C ASP A 56 -10.81 -2.16 9.23
N PHE A 57 -11.72 -3.13 9.11
CA PHE A 57 -12.41 -3.65 10.28
C PHE A 57 -11.39 -4.29 11.26
N GLY A 58 -11.47 -3.91 12.54
CA GLY A 58 -10.52 -4.32 13.58
C GLY A 58 -9.35 -3.34 13.75
N ASP A 59 -8.14 -3.88 13.88
CA ASP A 59 -6.90 -3.14 14.14
C ASP A 59 -6.06 -2.90 12.87
N GLY A 60 -6.66 -3.08 11.69
CA GLY A 60 -5.98 -2.98 10.39
C GLY A 60 -6.05 -1.59 9.76
N TRP A 61 -5.00 -1.26 9.00
CA TRP A 61 -4.92 -0.08 8.15
C TRP A 61 -4.54 -0.48 6.74
N ILE A 62 -5.26 0.08 5.77
CA ILE A 62 -5.11 -0.21 4.35
C ILE A 62 -4.68 1.05 3.62
N VAL A 63 -3.64 0.93 2.79
CA VAL A 63 -3.37 1.88 1.70
C VAL A 63 -3.94 1.31 0.41
N ARG A 64 -4.91 2.01 -0.16
CA ARG A 64 -5.52 1.68 -1.45
C ARG A 64 -4.87 2.49 -2.56
N LEU A 65 -4.51 1.81 -3.64
CA LEU A 65 -3.87 2.36 -4.83
C LEU A 65 -4.69 2.03 -6.08
N GLY A 66 -4.52 2.86 -7.10
CA GLY A 66 -5.10 2.66 -8.42
C GLY A 66 -6.54 3.18 -8.55
N PRO A 67 -7.22 2.86 -9.69
CA PRO A 67 -6.80 1.93 -10.74
C PRO A 67 -5.48 2.33 -11.43
N MET A 68 -4.63 1.36 -11.80
CA MET A 68 -3.39 1.59 -12.54
C MET A 68 -2.98 0.40 -13.43
N PRO A 69 -2.16 0.59 -14.48
CA PRO A 69 -1.70 -0.49 -15.33
C PRO A 69 -0.91 -1.54 -14.55
N GLY A 70 -0.99 -2.81 -14.97
CA GLY A 70 -0.26 -3.90 -14.30
C GLY A 70 1.26 -3.70 -14.20
N ALA A 71 1.87 -3.00 -15.16
CA ALA A 71 3.29 -2.65 -15.11
C ALA A 71 3.63 -1.69 -13.95
N GLU A 72 2.72 -0.78 -13.59
CA GLU A 72 2.89 0.12 -12.44
C GLU A 72 2.70 -0.61 -11.12
N VAL A 73 1.79 -1.60 -11.07
CA VAL A 73 1.65 -2.46 -9.87
C VAL A 73 2.99 -3.13 -9.55
N GLY A 74 3.64 -3.75 -10.52
CA GLY A 74 4.94 -4.41 -10.32
C GLY A 74 6.00 -3.48 -9.73
N LYS A 75 6.15 -2.27 -10.30
CA LYS A 75 7.09 -1.25 -9.81
C LYS A 75 6.81 -0.86 -8.36
N ILE A 76 5.54 -0.68 -7.99
CA ILE A 76 5.17 -0.32 -6.63
C ILE A 76 5.54 -1.43 -5.64
N LEU A 77 5.26 -2.69 -5.99
CA LEU A 77 5.59 -3.84 -5.13
C LEU A 77 7.10 -3.89 -4.85
N GLU A 78 7.92 -3.78 -5.89
CA GLU A 78 9.39 -3.86 -5.80
C GLU A 78 10.02 -2.65 -5.08
N THR A 79 9.44 -1.46 -5.22
CA THR A 79 10.08 -0.22 -4.73
C THR A 79 9.67 0.12 -3.30
N PHE A 80 8.44 -0.21 -2.90
CA PHE A 80 7.87 0.29 -1.64
C PHE A 80 7.45 -0.80 -0.64
N LEU A 81 7.23 -2.05 -1.07
CA LEU A 81 6.50 -3.04 -0.27
C LEU A 81 7.26 -4.36 -0.03
N LEU A 82 8.25 -4.68 -0.86
CA LEU A 82 9.07 -5.89 -0.80
C LEU A 82 10.53 -5.56 -0.47
#